data_AF-A0A959H9V1-F1
#
_entry.id   AF-A0A959H9V1-F1
#
_cell.length_a   1.000
_cell.length_b   1.000
_cell.length_c   1.000
_cell.angle_alpha   90.00
_cell.angle_beta   90.00
_cell.angle_gamma   90.00
#
_symmetry.space_group_name_H-M   'P 1'
#
loop_
_entity.id
_entity.type
_entity.pdbx_description
1 polymer ?
#
loop_
_entity_poly.entity_id
_entity_poly.type
_entity_poly.pdbx_seq_one_letter_code
_entity_poly.pdbx_strand_id
1 'polypeptide(L)'
;MPRRSETYYGENRGDVYKFSHAVVDAGADIVFGHGPHVTRAMELYKGRLICYSLGNFCTYGRFNLRGPAGIAPIVAVTVDREGAFQEGQITPVYQEKTHGPKIDSQRRAVNTLIELTRADFPETELLITKEGKLTIRK
;
A
#
# COMPACT_ATOMS: atom_id res chain seq x y z
N MET A 1 2.22 9.18 5.90
CA MET A 1 0.77 9.25 5.83
C MET A 1 0.34 10.35 6.77
N PRO A 2 -0.17 11.46 6.24
CA PRO A 2 -0.71 12.52 7.08
C PRO A 2 -1.90 11.98 7.88
N ARG A 3 -1.91 12.20 9.21
CA ARG A 3 -3.06 11.93 10.09
C ARG A 3 -3.98 13.15 10.14
N ARG A 4 -4.31 13.66 8.96
CA ARG A 4 -5.09 14.89 8.74
C ARG A 4 -5.62 14.89 7.31
N SER A 5 -6.57 15.77 7.04
CA SER A 5 -7.05 16.01 5.69
C SER A 5 -5.93 16.45 4.75
N GLU A 6 -5.90 15.87 3.56
CA GLU A 6 -4.97 16.20 2.48
C GLU A 6 -5.64 17.18 1.48
N THR A 7 -4.83 18.05 0.88
CA THR A 7 -5.26 18.93 -0.22
C THR A 7 -4.30 18.77 -1.39
N TYR A 8 -4.83 18.72 -2.61
CA TYR A 8 -4.01 18.60 -3.83
C TYR A 8 -4.65 19.42 -4.96
N TYR A 9 -3.87 20.28 -5.60
CA TYR A 9 -4.36 21.26 -6.58
C TYR A 9 -5.59 22.07 -6.09
N GLY A 10 -5.60 22.45 -4.81
CA GLY A 10 -6.70 23.20 -4.19
C GLY A 10 -7.91 22.34 -3.79
N GLU A 11 -7.95 21.07 -4.17
CA GLU A 11 -9.07 20.18 -3.88
C GLU A 11 -8.87 19.43 -2.56
N ASN A 12 -9.93 19.33 -1.76
CA ASN A 12 -9.95 18.53 -0.55
C ASN A 12 -9.98 17.03 -0.92
N ARG A 13 -8.95 16.30 -0.51
CA ARG A 13 -8.82 14.85 -0.73
C ARG A 13 -9.29 14.00 0.46
N GLY A 14 -9.78 14.65 1.50
CA GLY A 14 -10.19 14.00 2.75
C GLY A 14 -9.00 13.55 3.59
N ASP A 15 -9.32 12.91 4.71
CA ASP A 15 -8.35 12.29 5.62
C ASP A 15 -8.36 10.79 5.38
N VAL A 16 -7.40 10.31 4.58
CA VAL A 16 -7.34 8.89 4.19
C VAL A 16 -7.03 8.01 5.41
N TYR A 17 -6.24 8.49 6.37
CA TYR A 17 -5.96 7.77 7.61
C TYR A 17 -7.25 7.53 8.41
N LYS A 18 -7.97 8.61 8.70
CA LYS A 18 -9.25 8.54 9.43
C LYS A 18 -10.28 7.70 8.69
N PHE A 19 -10.37 7.83 7.36
CA PHE A 19 -11.28 7.02 6.55
C PHE A 19 -10.95 5.53 6.62
N SER A 20 -9.69 5.15 6.43
CA SER A 20 -9.26 3.74 6.46
C SER A 20 -9.50 3.09 7.83
N HIS A 21 -9.27 3.82 8.92
CA HIS A 21 -9.58 3.33 10.27
C HIS A 21 -11.08 3.17 10.49
N ALA A 22 -11.87 4.15 10.06
CA ALA A 22 -13.33 4.10 10.19
C ALA A 22 -13.97 2.93 9.44
N VAL A 23 -13.44 2.53 8.28
CA VAL A 23 -13.97 1.37 7.55
C VAL A 23 -13.59 0.04 8.22
N VAL A 24 -12.41 -0.06 8.83
CA VAL A 24 -12.06 -1.21 9.67
C VAL A 24 -12.95 -1.27 10.91
N ASP A 25 -13.19 -0.13 11.56
CA ASP A 25 -14.12 -0.02 12.69
C ASP A 25 -15.56 -0.41 12.32
N ALA A 26 -15.95 -0.19 11.06
CA ALA A 26 -17.23 -0.61 10.51
C ALA A 26 -17.27 -2.10 10.07
N GLY A 27 -16.17 -2.85 10.22
CA GLY A 27 -16.10 -4.29 9.97
C GLY A 27 -15.34 -4.72 8.72
N ALA A 28 -14.54 -3.85 8.09
CA ALA A 28 -13.69 -4.27 6.98
C ALA A 28 -12.50 -5.11 7.47
N ASP A 29 -12.31 -6.29 6.86
CA ASP A 29 -11.19 -7.18 7.18
C ASP A 29 -9.86 -6.72 6.55
N ILE A 30 -9.93 -6.08 5.38
CA ILE A 30 -8.79 -5.55 4.64
C ILE A 30 -9.20 -4.26 3.93
N VAL A 31 -8.30 -3.28 3.86
CA VAL A 31 -8.47 -2.04 3.07
C VAL A 31 -7.42 -1.96 1.97
N PHE A 32 -7.84 -1.97 0.71
CA PHE A 32 -6.99 -1.67 -0.45
C PHE A 32 -7.28 -0.28 -1.00
N GLY A 33 -6.41 0.67 -0.66
CA GLY A 33 -6.47 2.06 -1.09
C GLY A 33 -5.83 2.31 -2.46
N HIS A 34 -6.29 3.39 -3.10
CA HIS A 34 -5.77 3.88 -4.37
C HIS A 34 -6.04 5.38 -4.54
N GLY A 35 -5.49 5.98 -5.61
CA GLY A 35 -5.80 7.36 -6.02
C GLY A 35 -4.64 8.35 -6.14
N PRO A 36 -3.56 8.30 -5.34
CA PRO A 36 -2.42 9.22 -5.50
C PRO A 36 -1.43 8.77 -6.59
N HIS A 37 -1.74 7.70 -7.34
CA HIS A 37 -0.93 7.16 -8.44
C HIS A 37 0.49 6.72 -8.07
N VAL A 38 0.76 6.56 -6.77
CA VAL A 38 2.04 6.09 -6.22
C VAL A 38 1.79 5.10 -5.10
N THR A 39 2.74 4.20 -4.87
CA THR A 39 2.73 3.30 -3.71
C THR A 39 2.84 4.12 -2.42
N ARG A 40 2.03 3.78 -1.41
CA ARG A 40 2.05 4.38 -0.07
C ARG A 40 2.21 3.30 1.01
N ALA A 41 2.47 3.73 2.24
CA ALA A 41 2.64 2.87 3.40
C ALA A 41 1.49 1.87 3.62
N MET A 42 1.78 0.84 4.41
CA MET A 42 0.80 -0.13 4.93
C MET A 42 0.84 -0.12 6.46
N GLU A 43 -0.25 -0.52 7.10
CA GLU A 43 -0.25 -0.76 8.54
C GLU A 43 -1.18 -1.93 8.92
N LEU A 44 -1.00 -2.44 10.15
CA LEU A 44 -2.01 -3.26 10.80
C LEU A 44 -2.75 -2.39 11.81
N TYR A 45 -4.05 -2.27 11.63
CA TYR A 45 -4.94 -1.59 12.56
C TYR A 45 -5.95 -2.59 13.10
N LYS A 46 -5.98 -2.80 14.43
CA LYS A 46 -6.82 -3.84 15.08
C LYS A 46 -6.66 -5.23 14.44
N GLY A 47 -5.43 -5.57 14.03
CA GLY A 47 -5.13 -6.82 13.34
C GLY A 47 -5.69 -6.93 11.92
N ARG A 48 -6.15 -5.83 11.31
CA ARG A 48 -6.63 -5.75 9.91
C ARG A 48 -5.63 -4.99 9.05
N LEU A 49 -5.36 -5.51 7.86
CA LEU A 49 -4.36 -4.92 6.96
C LEU A 49 -4.96 -3.71 6.22
N ILE A 50 -4.25 -2.59 6.26
CA ILE A 50 -4.57 -1.39 5.49
C ILE A 50 -3.41 -1.12 4.53
N CYS A 51 -3.70 -1.06 3.23
CA CYS A 51 -2.79 -0.59 2.20
C CYS A 51 -3.25 0.78 1.70
N TYR A 52 -2.52 1.85 2.01
CA TYR A 52 -3.01 3.22 1.73
C TYR A 52 -3.03 3.59 0.25
N SER A 53 -2.12 3.02 -0.54
CA SER A 53 -2.15 3.12 -2.00
C SER A 53 -1.24 2.05 -2.62
N LEU A 54 -1.77 1.31 -3.59
CA LEU A 54 -1.00 0.31 -4.35
C LEU A 54 -0.37 0.85 -5.64
N GLY A 55 -0.53 2.14 -5.95
CA GLY A 55 0.09 2.77 -7.12
C GLY A 55 -0.38 2.20 -8.48
N ASN A 56 0.19 2.68 -9.57
CA ASN A 56 -0.30 2.29 -10.90
C ASN A 56 0.20 0.90 -11.31
N PHE A 57 -0.68 -0.11 -11.26
CA PHE A 57 -0.32 -1.47 -11.68
C PHE A 57 -0.40 -1.69 -13.20
N CYS A 58 -1.56 -1.44 -13.80
CA CYS A 58 -1.80 -1.68 -15.23
C CYS A 58 -2.56 -0.48 -15.82
N THR A 59 -1.82 0.59 -16.10
CA THR A 59 -2.37 1.86 -16.59
C THR A 59 -1.72 2.23 -17.92
N TYR A 60 -2.48 2.76 -18.88
CA TYR A 60 -1.96 3.07 -20.22
C TYR A 60 -2.19 4.53 -20.62
N GLY A 61 -1.39 5.03 -21.55
CA GLY A 61 -1.62 6.30 -22.23
C GLY A 61 -1.33 7.53 -21.37
N ARG A 62 -2.37 8.10 -20.73
CA ARG A 62 -2.34 9.44 -20.10
C ARG A 62 -1.73 9.46 -18.70
N PHE A 63 -1.47 8.30 -18.09
CA PHE A 63 -0.89 8.23 -16.76
C PHE A 63 0.60 8.55 -16.76
N ASN A 64 1.05 9.28 -15.74
CA ASN A 64 2.47 9.42 -15.47
C ASN A 64 2.99 8.12 -14.86
N LEU A 65 3.99 7.53 -15.50
CA LEU A 65 4.65 6.28 -15.09
C LEU A 65 6.16 6.47 -14.87
N ARG A 66 6.63 7.73 -14.78
CA ARG A 66 8.04 8.04 -14.48
C ARG A 66 8.30 7.95 -12.98
N GLY A 67 9.44 7.35 -12.62
CA GLY A 67 9.90 7.30 -11.23
C GLY A 67 8.93 6.54 -10.33
N PRO A 68 8.57 7.08 -9.13
CA PRO A 68 7.70 6.41 -8.17
C PRO A 68 6.31 6.02 -8.72
N ALA A 69 5.83 6.72 -9.74
CA ALA A 69 4.50 6.47 -10.31
C ALA A 69 4.44 5.19 -11.16
N GLY A 70 5.58 4.63 -11.57
CA GLY A 70 5.66 3.32 -12.22
C GLY A 70 5.83 2.15 -11.24
N ILE A 71 6.01 2.42 -9.95
CA ILE A 71 6.22 1.40 -8.92
C ILE A 71 4.86 0.96 -8.36
N ALA A 72 4.56 -0.33 -8.44
CA ALA A 72 3.33 -0.92 -7.91
C ALA A 72 3.59 -2.29 -7.26
N PRO A 73 3.11 -2.55 -6.05
CA PRO A 73 3.01 -3.91 -5.52
C PRO A 73 1.75 -4.62 -6.02
N ILE A 74 1.84 -5.93 -6.24
CA ILE A 74 0.70 -6.83 -6.09
C ILE A 74 0.79 -7.41 -4.69
N VAL A 75 -0.32 -7.39 -3.94
CA VAL A 75 -0.36 -7.85 -2.55
C VAL A 75 -1.31 -9.04 -2.45
N ALA A 76 -0.76 -10.19 -2.10
CA ALA A 76 -1.55 -11.35 -1.67
C ALA A 76 -1.60 -11.37 -0.14
N VAL A 77 -2.77 -11.65 0.42
CA VAL A 77 -3.03 -11.58 1.86
C VAL A 77 -3.80 -12.83 2.28
N THR A 78 -3.39 -13.39 3.41
CA THR A 78 -4.10 -14.47 4.11
C THR A 78 -4.65 -13.91 5.41
N VAL A 79 -5.94 -14.15 5.66
CA VAL A 79 -6.65 -13.82 6.91
C VAL A 79 -7.26 -15.08 7.51
N ASP A 80 -7.57 -15.06 8.80
CA ASP A 80 -8.38 -16.10 9.44
C ASP A 80 -9.88 -15.91 9.16
N ARG A 81 -10.74 -16.73 9.81
CA ARG A 81 -12.20 -16.71 9.57
C ARG A 81 -12.87 -15.46 10.13
N GLU A 82 -12.20 -14.80 11.07
CA GLU A 82 -12.61 -13.57 11.72
C GLU A 82 -12.05 -12.35 10.99
N GLY A 83 -11.27 -12.55 9.91
CA GLY A 83 -10.66 -11.51 9.10
C GLY A 83 -9.35 -10.95 9.66
N ALA A 84 -8.79 -11.53 10.71
CA ALA A 84 -7.51 -11.09 11.25
C ALA A 84 -6.36 -11.52 10.32
N PHE A 85 -5.48 -10.56 10.04
CA PHE A 85 -4.29 -10.76 9.22
C PHE A 85 -3.40 -11.86 9.78
N GLN A 86 -2.96 -12.77 8.92
CA GLN A 86 -2.03 -13.85 9.28
C GLN A 86 -0.66 -13.64 8.62
N GLU A 87 -0.67 -13.50 7.30
CA GLU A 87 0.53 -13.24 6.51
C GLU A 87 0.17 -12.67 5.14
N GLY A 88 1.18 -12.27 4.37
CA GLY A 88 1.00 -11.88 2.99
C GLY A 88 2.30 -11.91 2.19
N GLN A 89 2.19 -11.67 0.89
CA GLN A 89 3.31 -11.63 -0.04
C GLN A 89 3.14 -10.44 -0.99
N ILE A 90 4.21 -9.67 -1.12
CA ILE A 90 4.33 -8.62 -2.13
C ILE A 90 5.09 -9.18 -3.32
N THR A 91 4.45 -9.09 -4.48
CA THR A 91 5.12 -9.23 -5.78
C THR A 91 5.47 -7.84 -6.28
N PRO A 92 6.77 -7.47 -6.37
CA PRO A 92 7.15 -6.15 -6.82
C PRO A 92 6.96 -6.04 -8.33
N VAL A 93 6.23 -5.01 -8.75
CA VAL A 93 5.97 -4.72 -10.16
C VAL A 93 6.45 -3.32 -10.50
N TYR A 94 6.96 -3.19 -11.72
CA TYR A 94 7.24 -1.90 -12.33
C TYR A 94 6.58 -1.83 -13.70
N GLN A 95 5.93 -0.70 -13.96
CA GLN A 95 5.31 -0.41 -15.24
C GLN A 95 5.99 0.78 -15.92
N GLU A 96 6.44 0.54 -17.15
CA GLU A 96 6.89 1.60 -18.06
C GLU A 96 5.72 2.10 -18.92
N LYS A 97 5.78 3.36 -19.36
CA LYS A 97 4.67 4.00 -20.08
C LYS A 97 4.15 3.24 -21.31
N THR A 98 5.06 2.59 -22.04
CA THR A 98 4.76 1.93 -23.32
C THR A 98 4.58 0.42 -23.19
N HIS A 99 4.75 -0.14 -22.00
CA HIS A 99 4.72 -1.59 -21.78
C HIS A 99 3.76 -1.96 -20.65
N GLY A 100 3.31 -3.21 -20.67
CA GLY A 100 2.55 -3.76 -19.54
C GLY A 100 3.40 -3.88 -18.27
N PRO A 101 2.76 -4.16 -17.12
CA PRO A 101 3.46 -4.44 -15.87
C PRO A 101 4.46 -5.59 -16.03
N LYS A 102 5.63 -5.46 -15.42
CA LYS A 102 6.66 -6.50 -15.34
C LYS A 102 7.10 -6.70 -13.90
N ILE A 103 7.51 -7.92 -13.56
CA ILE A 103 8.16 -8.19 -12.28
C ILE A 103 9.41 -7.31 -12.17
N ASP A 104 9.49 -6.56 -11.08
CA ASP A 104 10.60 -5.63 -10.83
C ASP A 104 11.72 -6.35 -10.09
N SER A 105 12.78 -6.74 -10.82
CA SER A 105 13.96 -7.39 -10.26
C SER A 105 14.71 -6.51 -9.25
N GLN A 106 14.54 -5.18 -9.32
CA GLN A 106 15.09 -4.23 -8.35
C GLN A 106 14.26 -4.17 -7.06
N ARG A 107 13.09 -4.80 -7.03
CA ARG A 107 12.20 -4.89 -5.85
C ARG A 107 11.83 -3.53 -5.26
N ARG A 108 11.72 -2.50 -6.11
CA ARG A 108 11.50 -1.11 -5.66
C ARG A 108 10.21 -0.96 -4.86
N ALA A 109 9.14 -1.64 -5.27
CA ALA A 109 7.88 -1.63 -4.51
C ALA A 109 8.05 -2.13 -3.07
N VAL A 110 8.82 -3.20 -2.85
CA VAL A 110 9.09 -3.73 -1.50
C VAL A 110 9.91 -2.73 -0.69
N ASN A 111 10.97 -2.19 -1.27
CA ASN A 111 11.84 -1.21 -0.59
C ASN A 111 11.07 0.06 -0.22
N THR A 112 10.27 0.59 -1.15
CA THR A 112 9.39 1.75 -0.91
C THR A 112 8.38 1.46 0.19
N LEU A 113 7.76 0.28 0.20
CA LEU A 113 6.82 -0.09 1.25
C LEU A 113 7.49 -0.19 2.63
N ILE A 114 8.69 -0.78 2.71
CA ILE A 114 9.46 -0.83 3.97
C ILE A 114 9.76 0.58 4.47
N GLU A 115 10.26 1.45 3.60
CA GLU A 115 10.63 2.84 3.93
C GLU A 115 9.44 3.65 4.41
N LEU A 116 8.38 3.71 3.58
CA LEU A 116 7.19 4.50 3.89
C LEU A 116 6.45 3.97 5.11
N THR A 117 6.34 2.64 5.26
CA THR A 117 5.67 2.04 6.43
C THR A 117 6.41 2.39 7.72
N ARG A 118 7.75 2.32 7.73
CA ARG A 118 8.55 2.70 8.91
C ARG A 118 8.47 4.18 9.22
N ALA A 119 8.47 5.04 8.19
CA ALA A 119 8.39 6.48 8.36
C ALA A 119 7.00 6.93 8.86
N ASP A 120 5.95 6.30 8.35
CA ASP A 120 4.57 6.75 8.57
C ASP A 120 3.91 6.10 9.79
N PHE A 121 4.27 4.84 10.06
CA PHE A 121 3.69 4.00 11.11
C PHE A 121 4.79 3.22 11.84
N PRO A 122 5.74 3.90 12.52
CA PRO A 122 6.80 3.22 13.28
C PRO A 122 6.25 2.29 14.38
N GLU A 123 5.04 2.54 14.86
CA GLU A 123 4.32 1.75 15.86
C GLU A 123 3.63 0.49 15.33
N THR A 124 3.53 0.33 14.00
CA THR A 124 2.81 -0.81 13.41
C THR A 124 3.47 -2.14 13.76
N GLU A 125 2.64 -3.13 14.08
CA GLU A 125 3.07 -4.52 14.26
C GLU A 125 3.37 -5.20 12.91
N LEU A 126 3.03 -4.57 11.79
CA LEU A 126 3.34 -5.07 10.46
C LEU A 126 4.85 -5.05 10.21
N LEU A 127 5.39 -6.19 9.79
CA LEU A 127 6.74 -6.34 9.29
C LEU A 127 6.71 -6.68 7.81
N ILE A 128 7.51 -5.96 7.02
CA ILE A 128 7.75 -6.23 5.60
C ILE A 128 9.20 -6.66 5.46
N THR A 129 9.43 -7.91 5.01
CA THR A 129 10.79 -8.41 4.77
C THR A 129 11.33 -7.93 3.41
N LYS A 130 12.64 -8.03 3.19
CA LYS A 130 13.24 -7.67 1.89
C LYS A 130 12.77 -8.59 0.76
N GLU A 131 12.37 -9.81 1.10
CA GLU A 131 11.79 -10.82 0.23
C GLU A 131 10.31 -10.56 -0.06
N GLY A 132 9.74 -9.50 0.54
CA GLY A 132 8.37 -9.06 0.29
C GLY A 132 7.34 -9.82 1.11
N LYS A 133 7.76 -10.61 2.11
CA LYS A 133 6.83 -11.27 3.02
C LYS A 133 6.27 -10.24 4.00
N LEU A 134 4.95 -10.29 4.21
CA LEU A 134 4.24 -9.54 5.24
C LEU A 134 4.01 -10.47 6.44
N THR A 135 4.46 -10.07 7.62
CA THR A 135 4.28 -10.83 8.87
C THR A 135 3.96 -9.89 10.04
N ILE A 136 3.56 -10.44 11.18
CA ILE A 136 3.38 -9.72 12.43
C ILE A 136 4.70 -9.78 13.23
N ARG A 137 5.14 -8.67 13.82
CA ARG A 137 6.24 -8.65 14.78
C ARG A 137 5.85 -9.47 16.00
N LYS A 138 6.69 -10.43 16.38
CA LYS A 138 6.56 -11.18 17.63
C LYS A 138 7.16 -10.38 18.78
#